data_AF-A0A948ARC9-F1
#
_entry.id   AF-A0A948ARC9-F1
#
_cell.length_a   1.000
_cell.length_b   1.000
_cell.length_c   1.000
_cell.angle_alpha   90.00
_cell.angle_beta   90.00
_cell.angle_gamma   90.00
#
_symmetry.space_group_name_H-M   'P 1'
#
loop_
_entity.id
_entity.type
_entity.pdbx_description
1 polymer ?
#
loop_
_entity_poly.entity_id
_entity_poly.type
_entity_poly.pdbx_seq_one_letter_code
_entity_poly.pdbx_strand_id
1 'polypeptide(L)'
;MMPATLLPGNYLLRAVKGDKKSNAMNISVLPAVVIASATCIDGMATITGRGFSQYLEAAGSGTDLNMDFNVGKRKRKTTVTRDCSVQTWTDTQITADCGRCGDSILVDSIFGKDAERLPNPNTRR
;
A
#
# COMPACT_ATOMS: atom_id res chain seq x y z
N MET A 1 19.55 -12.52 13.44
CA MET A 1 18.49 -11.50 13.64
C MET A 1 18.79 -10.34 12.70
N MET A 2 17.84 -9.92 11.87
CA MET A 2 17.98 -8.69 11.08
C MET A 2 17.60 -7.48 11.95
N PRO A 3 18.36 -6.38 11.93
CA PRO A 3 17.96 -5.17 12.64
C PRO A 3 16.64 -4.62 12.09
N ALA A 4 15.69 -4.28 12.97
CA ALA A 4 14.43 -3.67 12.57
C ALA A 4 14.60 -2.27 11.96
N THR A 5 15.76 -1.64 12.17
CA THR A 5 16.13 -0.32 11.64
C THR A 5 16.88 -0.39 10.32
N LEU A 6 17.00 -1.57 9.72
CA LEU A 6 17.67 -1.73 8.43
C LEU A 6 16.85 -1.00 7.35
N LEU A 7 17.50 -0.09 6.63
CA LEU A 7 16.85 0.67 5.57
C LEU A 7 16.49 -0.24 4.38
N PRO A 8 15.52 0.16 3.54
CA PRO A 8 15.26 -0.54 2.29
C PRO A 8 16.49 -0.55 1.38
N GLY A 9 16.74 -1.68 0.72
CA GLY A 9 17.90 -1.85 -0.14
C GLY A 9 18.34 -3.31 -0.31
N ASN A 10 19.42 -3.52 -1.05
CA ASN A 10 20.03 -4.83 -1.26
C ASN A 10 21.28 -4.99 -0.39
N TYR A 11 21.36 -6.10 0.34
CA TYR A 11 22.41 -6.37 1.32
C TYR A 11 23.01 -7.76 1.09
N LEU A 12 24.33 -7.87 1.26
CA LEU A 12 25.01 -9.16 1.33
C LEU A 12 25.05 -9.63 2.79
N LEU A 13 24.32 -10.70 3.08
CA LEU A 13 24.40 -11.38 4.36
C LEU A 13 25.47 -12.47 4.32
N ARG A 14 26.34 -12.50 5.34
CA ARG A 14 27.31 -13.57 5.58
C ARG A 14 27.29 -13.96 7.05
N ALA A 15 27.35 -15.27 7.31
CA ALA A 15 27.65 -15.77 8.64
C ALA A 15 29.17 -15.72 8.87
N VAL A 16 29.59 -15.30 10.06
CA VAL A 16 31.01 -15.19 10.44
C VAL A 16 31.25 -16.00 11.71
N LYS A 17 32.30 -16.83 11.73
CA LYS A 17 32.78 -17.55 12.91
C LYS A 17 34.30 -17.47 12.97
N GLY A 18 34.82 -16.60 13.86
CA GLY A 18 36.24 -16.27 13.88
C GLY A 18 36.67 -15.57 12.59
N ASP A 19 37.69 -16.10 11.92
CA ASP A 19 38.21 -15.65 10.64
C ASP A 19 37.46 -16.23 9.42
N LYS A 20 36.58 -17.22 9.64
CA LYS A 20 35.82 -17.88 8.56
C LYS A 20 34.53 -17.13 8.23
N LYS A 21 34.25 -17.00 6.94
CA LYS A 21 33.02 -16.39 6.39
C LYS A 21 32.28 -17.40 5.51
N SER A 22 30.96 -17.45 5.61
CA SER A 22 30.13 -18.21 4.65
C SER A 22 30.15 -17.55 3.27
N ASN A 23 29.60 -18.26 2.27
CA ASN A 23 29.17 -17.65 1.02
C ASN A 23 28.21 -16.50 1.30
N ALA A 24 28.21 -15.49 0.41
CA ALA A 24 27.26 -14.39 0.48
C ALA A 24 25.88 -14.85 0.02
N MET A 25 24.87 -14.40 0.75
CA MET A 25 23.49 -14.42 0.30
C MET A 25 23.04 -13.00 0.05
N ASN A 26 22.36 -12.76 -1.07
CA ASN A 26 21.75 -11.46 -1.33
C ASN A 26 20.38 -11.40 -0.66
N ILE A 27 20.09 -10.29 0.01
CA ILE A 27 18.83 -10.05 0.71
C ILE A 27 18.33 -8.67 0.30
N SER A 28 17.08 -8.61 -0.13
CA SER A 28 16.39 -7.37 -0.42
C SER A 28 15.47 -7.01 0.75
N VAL A 29 15.65 -5.80 1.29
CA VAL A 29 14.76 -5.19 2.28
C VAL A 29 13.86 -4.24 1.52
N LEU A 30 12.55 -4.50 1.57
CA LEU A 30 11.56 -3.68 0.87
C LEU A 30 11.04 -2.56 1.78
N PRO A 31 10.69 -1.39 1.22
CA PRO A 31 10.05 -0.35 1.99
C PRO A 31 8.67 -0.81 2.47
N ALA A 32 8.31 -0.42 3.70
CA ALA A 32 6.95 -0.58 4.18
C ALA A 32 5.97 0.20 3.29
N VAL A 33 4.80 -0.38 3.04
CA VAL A 33 3.68 0.32 2.40
C VAL A 33 3.23 1.43 3.33
N VAL A 34 3.31 2.68 2.85
CA VAL A 34 2.85 3.85 3.59
C VAL A 34 2.18 4.80 2.60
N ILE A 35 0.92 5.16 2.88
CA ILE A 35 0.18 6.19 2.18
C ILE A 35 0.56 7.54 2.81
N ALA A 36 1.10 8.45 2.00
CA ALA A 36 1.40 9.81 2.43
C ALA A 36 0.20 10.74 2.21
N SER A 37 -0.56 10.52 1.13
CA SER A 37 -1.81 11.22 0.87
C SER A 37 -2.70 10.41 -0.08
N ALA A 38 -4.01 10.58 0.05
CA ALA A 38 -4.98 10.02 -0.88
C ALA A 38 -6.09 11.04 -1.17
N THR A 39 -6.46 11.16 -2.44
CA THR A 39 -7.57 11.98 -2.90
C THR A 39 -8.47 11.17 -3.79
N CYS A 40 -9.76 11.48 -3.79
CA CYS A 40 -10.71 10.91 -4.74
C CYS A 40 -11.56 12.02 -5.35
N ILE A 41 -11.61 12.08 -6.67
CA ILE A 41 -12.37 13.08 -7.43
C ILE A 41 -13.16 12.31 -8.49
N ASP A 42 -14.48 12.47 -8.52
CA ASP A 42 -15.38 11.82 -9.49
C ASP A 42 -15.18 10.29 -9.61
N GLY A 43 -14.87 9.63 -8.48
CA GLY A 43 -14.62 8.18 -8.43
C GLY A 43 -13.19 7.75 -8.76
N MET A 44 -12.35 8.68 -9.22
CA MET A 44 -10.93 8.44 -9.49
C MET A 44 -10.10 8.71 -8.24
N ALA A 45 -9.50 7.65 -7.70
CA ALA A 45 -8.56 7.74 -6.59
C ALA A 45 -7.13 8.01 -7.09
N THR A 46 -6.44 8.95 -6.45
CA THR A 46 -5.01 9.18 -6.59
C THR A 46 -4.36 9.08 -5.22
N ILE A 47 -3.37 8.20 -5.11
CA ILE A 47 -2.69 7.87 -3.85
C ILE A 47 -1.21 8.11 -4.06
N THR A 48 -0.57 8.83 -3.14
CA THR A 48 0.88 9.04 -3.13
C THR A 48 1.46 8.45 -1.86
N GLY A 49 2.61 7.81 -1.96
CA GLY A 49 3.21 7.13 -0.82
C GLY A 49 4.54 6.47 -1.17
N ARG A 50 4.83 5.37 -0.48
CA ARG A 50 6.02 4.53 -0.71
C ARG A 50 5.68 3.07 -0.42
N GLY A 51 6.55 2.17 -0.85
CA GLY A 51 6.33 0.73 -0.66
C GLY A 51 5.37 0.13 -1.68
N PHE A 52 4.96 0.90 -2.70
CA PHE A 52 4.05 0.44 -3.75
C PHE A 52 4.80 -0.33 -4.86
N SER A 53 5.98 -0.89 -4.61
CA SER A 53 6.74 -1.62 -5.63
C SER A 53 6.10 -2.99 -5.90
N GLN A 54 5.10 -3.04 -6.78
CA GLN A 54 4.30 -4.23 -7.10
C GLN A 54 3.93 -4.28 -8.59
N TYR A 55 3.74 -5.50 -9.10
CA TYR A 55 3.23 -5.79 -10.44
C TYR A 55 1.76 -6.24 -10.34
N LEU A 56 0.82 -5.35 -10.67
CA LEU A 56 -0.61 -5.60 -10.49
C LEU A 56 -1.22 -6.58 -11.48
N GLU A 57 -0.62 -6.74 -12.66
CA GLU A 57 -1.26 -7.50 -13.74
C GLU A 57 -1.05 -9.02 -13.60
N ALA A 58 -0.36 -9.48 -12.55
CA ALA A 58 -0.25 -10.91 -12.27
C ALA A 58 -1.45 -11.39 -11.47
N ALA A 59 -2.24 -12.32 -12.02
CA ALA A 59 -3.26 -13.03 -11.26
C ALA A 59 -2.63 -13.68 -10.01
N GLY A 60 -3.22 -13.43 -8.84
CA GLY A 60 -2.66 -13.92 -7.57
C GLY A 60 -1.44 -13.14 -7.07
N SER A 61 -1.23 -11.90 -7.55
CA SER A 61 -0.17 -11.00 -7.06
C SER A 61 -0.26 -10.68 -5.56
N GLY A 62 -1.42 -10.94 -4.94
CA GLY A 62 -1.68 -10.63 -3.53
C GLY A 62 -1.62 -9.14 -3.24
N THR A 63 -1.96 -8.33 -4.23
CA THR A 63 -1.98 -6.87 -4.14
C THR A 63 -3.33 -6.36 -4.60
N ASP A 64 -3.99 -5.63 -3.72
CA ASP A 64 -5.36 -5.18 -3.88
C ASP A 64 -5.49 -3.70 -3.51
N LEU A 65 -6.36 -2.99 -4.23
CA LEU A 65 -6.72 -1.63 -3.90
C LEU A 65 -8.22 -1.55 -3.67
N ASN A 66 -8.62 -1.21 -2.46
CA ASN A 66 -10.02 -1.27 -2.06
C ASN A 66 -10.43 0.06 -1.43
N MET A 67 -11.71 0.39 -1.60
CA MET A 67 -12.32 1.59 -1.05
C MET A 67 -13.46 1.21 -0.12
N ASP A 68 -13.42 1.82 1.06
CA ASP A 68 -14.39 1.59 2.12
C ASP A 68 -15.46 2.68 2.12
N PHE A 69 -16.70 2.23 2.20
CA PHE A 69 -17.89 3.06 2.27
C PHE A 69 -18.61 2.77 3.57
N ASN A 70 -18.76 3.78 4.42
CA ASN A 70 -19.61 3.62 5.57
C ASN A 70 -21.07 3.91 5.21
N VAL A 71 -21.87 2.85 5.16
CA VAL A 71 -23.31 2.91 4.88
C VAL A 71 -24.12 2.78 6.15
N GLY A 72 -25.25 3.50 6.21
CA GLY A 72 -26.18 3.48 7.34
C GLY A 72 -26.20 4.79 8.13
N LYS A 73 -27.11 4.86 9.12
CA LYS A 73 -27.38 6.09 9.89
C LYS A 73 -26.89 5.96 11.33
N ARG A 74 -26.18 6.98 11.81
CA ARG A 74 -25.79 7.20 13.22
C ARG A 74 -25.15 5.96 13.86
N LYS A 75 -25.92 5.17 14.62
CA LYS A 75 -25.44 4.03 15.43
C LYS A 75 -25.38 2.68 14.70
N ARG A 76 -25.90 2.59 13.46
CA ARG A 76 -25.83 1.39 12.61
C ARG A 76 -25.05 1.71 11.34
N LYS A 77 -23.78 2.07 11.50
CA LYS A 77 -22.85 2.30 10.39
C LYS A 77 -22.16 0.96 10.10
N THR A 78 -22.25 0.49 8.87
CA THR A 78 -21.56 -0.70 8.39
C THR A 78 -20.55 -0.27 7.34
N THR A 79 -19.34 -0.79 7.41
CA THR A 79 -18.34 -0.60 6.36
C THR A 79 -18.58 -1.61 5.25
N VAL A 80 -18.69 -1.12 4.02
CA VAL A 80 -18.72 -1.93 2.81
C VAL A 80 -17.46 -1.62 2.03
N THR A 81 -16.64 -2.63 1.82
CA THR A 81 -15.41 -2.57 1.02
C THR A 81 -15.74 -2.91 -0.43
N ARG A 82 -15.14 -2.17 -1.38
CA ARG A 82 -15.24 -2.46 -2.81
C ARG A 82 -13.88 -2.34 -3.46
N ASP A 83 -13.61 -3.21 -4.43
CA ASP A 83 -12.36 -3.18 -5.16
C ASP A 83 -12.35 -2.03 -6.18
N CYS A 84 -11.20 -1.39 -6.34
CA CYS A 84 -10.94 -0.37 -7.34
C CYS A 84 -10.22 -0.99 -8.53
N SER A 85 -10.56 -0.55 -9.74
CA SER A 85 -9.83 -0.91 -10.95
C SER A 85 -8.59 -0.02 -11.08
N VAL A 86 -7.42 -0.59 -10.80
CA VAL A 86 -6.17 0.16 -10.90
C VAL A 86 -5.86 0.51 -12.36
N GLN A 87 -5.52 1.77 -12.59
CA GLN A 87 -5.13 2.31 -13.88
C GLN A 87 -3.61 2.45 -13.99
N THR A 88 -2.96 3.01 -12.96
CA THR A 88 -1.50 3.06 -12.88
C THR A 88 -1.03 2.74 -11.47
N TRP A 89 0.14 2.11 -11.37
CA TRP A 89 0.76 1.79 -10.10
C TRP A 89 2.27 1.83 -10.25
N THR A 90 2.88 2.72 -9.50
CA THR A 90 4.32 2.97 -9.43
C THR A 90 4.73 2.92 -7.98
N ASP A 91 6.04 2.83 -7.70
CA ASP A 91 6.59 2.77 -6.35
C ASP A 91 6.11 3.90 -5.42
N THR A 92 5.71 5.05 -5.97
CA THR A 92 5.33 6.25 -5.22
C THR A 92 3.90 6.73 -5.47
N GLN A 93 3.22 6.21 -6.48
CA GLN A 93 1.88 6.69 -6.84
C GLN A 93 1.00 5.58 -7.43
N ILE A 94 -0.26 5.57 -7.03
CA ILE A 94 -1.31 4.70 -7.57
C ILE A 94 -2.46 5.58 -8.06
N THR A 95 -3.00 5.26 -9.24
CA THR A 95 -4.26 5.82 -9.73
C THR A 95 -5.23 4.70 -10.05
N ALA A 96 -6.48 4.86 -9.64
CA ALA A 96 -7.50 3.82 -9.82
C ALA A 96 -8.89 4.40 -9.98
N ASP A 97 -9.73 3.69 -10.73
CA ASP A 97 -11.16 3.94 -10.82
C ASP A 97 -11.91 3.09 -9.79
N CYS A 98 -12.53 3.75 -8.82
CA CYS A 98 -13.34 3.12 -7.78
C CYS A 98 -14.85 3.29 -8.03
N GLY A 99 -15.24 3.90 -9.16
CA GLY A 99 -16.61 4.23 -9.57
C GLY A 99 -17.29 5.32 -8.73
N ARG A 100 -16.90 5.51 -7.46
CA ARG A 100 -17.37 6.56 -6.55
C ARG A 100 -16.40 6.75 -5.39
N CYS A 101 -16.38 7.94 -4.80
CA CYS A 101 -15.52 8.23 -3.64
C CYS A 101 -16.13 7.75 -2.32
N GLY A 102 -15.31 7.04 -1.54
CA GLY A 102 -15.64 6.51 -0.23
C GLY A 102 -15.06 7.33 0.91
N ASP A 103 -15.02 6.74 2.10
CA ASP A 103 -14.49 7.38 3.31
C ASP A 103 -13.00 7.11 3.52
N SER A 104 -12.51 5.95 3.08
CA SER A 104 -11.10 5.56 3.19
C SER A 104 -10.71 4.65 2.04
N ILE A 105 -9.41 4.62 1.76
CA ILE A 105 -8.79 3.75 0.77
C ILE A 105 -7.75 2.86 1.45
N LEU A 106 -7.71 1.59 1.05
CA LEU A 106 -6.80 0.57 1.56
C LEU A 106 -5.90 0.14 0.39
N VAL A 107 -4.59 0.24 0.60
CA VAL A 107 -3.58 -0.40 -0.24
C VAL A 107 -3.13 -1.65 0.49
N ASP A 108 -3.49 -2.83 -0.03
CA ASP A 108 -3.01 -4.11 0.48
C ASP A 108 -2.02 -4.71 -0.51
N SER A 109 -0.93 -5.25 0.01
CA SER A 109 0.18 -5.75 -0.78
C SER A 109 0.86 -6.88 -0.02
N ILE A 110 1.47 -7.83 -0.74
CA ILE A 110 2.21 -8.93 -0.11
C ILE A 110 3.35 -8.47 0.84
N PHE A 111 3.79 -7.21 0.75
CA PHE A 111 4.86 -6.65 1.58
C PHE A 111 4.33 -5.81 2.75
N GLY A 112 3.01 -5.66 2.87
CA GLY A 112 2.36 -4.87 3.90
C GLY A 112 1.15 -4.13 3.35
N LYS A 113 0.41 -3.51 4.27
CA LYS A 113 -0.82 -2.80 3.99
C LYS A 113 -0.86 -1.47 4.72
N ASP A 114 -1.56 -0.51 4.13
CA ASP A 114 -1.84 0.77 4.77
C ASP A 114 -3.20 1.32 4.31
N ALA A 115 -3.85 2.09 5.19
CA ALA A 115 -5.17 2.64 4.93
C ALA A 115 -5.20 4.13 5.27
N GLU A 116 -5.77 4.93 4.37
CA GLU A 116 -5.85 6.37 4.53
C GLU A 116 -7.30 6.85 4.43
N ARG A 117 -7.66 7.78 5.31
CA ARG A 117 -8.97 8.41 5.26
C ARG A 117 -8.99 9.47 4.16
N LEU A 118 -9.99 9.40 3.28
CA LEU A 118 -10.14 10.38 2.22
C LEU A 118 -10.70 11.70 2.78
N PRO A 119 -10.19 12.85 2.31
CA PRO A 119 -10.76 14.14 2.65
C PRO A 119 -12.22 14.19 2.17
N ASN A 120 -13.11 14.67 3.03
CA ASN A 120 -14.53 14.74 2.70
C ASN A 120 -14.71 15.73 1.53
N PRO A 121 -15.32 15.33 0.39
CA PRO A 121 -15.52 16.23 -0.75
C PRO A 121 -16.35 17.47 -0.40
N ASN A 122 -17.08 17.46 0.73
CA ASN A 122 -17.88 18.59 1.21
C ASN A 122 -17.16 19.56 2.16
N THR A 123 -15.90 19.33 2.51
CA THR A 123 -15.10 20.32 3.26
C THR A 123 -14.44 21.29 2.27
N ARG A 124 -15.20 22.28 1.78
CA ARG A 124 -14.60 23.47 1.16
C ARG A 124 -13.82 24.23 2.22
N ARG A 125 -12.53 24.49 1.96
CA ARG A 125 -11.81 25.61 2.56
C ARG A 125 -12.32 26.92 1.98
#